data_AF-A0A7M4AVH9-F1
#
_entry.id   AF-A0A7M4AVH9-F1
#
_cell.length_a   1.000
_cell.length_b   1.000
_cell.length_c   1.000
_cell.angle_alpha   90.00
_cell.angle_beta   90.00
_cell.angle_gamma   90.00
#
_symmetry.space_group_name_H-M   'P 1'
#
loop_
_entity.id
_entity.type
_entity.pdbx_description
1 polymer ?
#
loop_
_entity_poly.entity_id
_entity_poly.type
_entity_poly.pdbx_seq_one_letter_code
_entity_poly.pdbx_strand_id
1 'polypeptide(L)' 'DNTERKLNPRDVREWLSSIPPEHLIFIGMDKQNRPEWVVLKVLPVPPITVRPSITLDSGDRSEDDLTH' A
#
# COMPACT_ATOMS: atom_id res chain seq x y z
N ASP A 1 18.07 13.71 -26.50
CA ASP A 1 16.75 13.64 -25.89
C ASP A 1 16.75 12.66 -24.72
N ASN A 2 16.86 13.20 -23.51
CA ASN A 2 16.72 12.43 -22.28
C ASN A 2 15.21 12.33 -21.99
N THR A 3 14.53 11.44 -22.70
CA THR A 3 13.12 11.15 -22.46
C THR A 3 13.03 10.37 -21.15
N GLU A 4 12.72 11.10 -20.08
CA GLU A 4 12.46 10.55 -18.76
C GLU A 4 11.29 9.55 -18.86
N ARG A 5 11.62 8.25 -18.87
CA ARG A 5 10.62 7.19 -18.95
C ARG A 5 9.93 7.07 -17.59
N LYS A 6 8.69 7.58 -17.49
CA LYS A 6 7.86 7.36 -16.31
C LYS A 6 7.68 5.87 -16.04
N LEU A 7 8.01 5.46 -14.82
CA LEU A 7 7.80 4.11 -14.33
C LEU A 7 6.38 4.00 -13.79
N ASN A 8 5.55 3.15 -14.41
CA ASN A 8 4.21 2.89 -13.88
C ASN A 8 4.29 1.85 -12.76
N PRO A 9 3.47 1.97 -11.70
CA PRO A 9 3.42 0.98 -10.61
C PRO A 9 3.13 -0.45 -11.11
N ARG A 10 2.37 -0.57 -12.21
CA ARG A 10 2.11 -1.86 -12.86
C ARG A 10 3.39 -2.52 -13.35
N ASP A 11 4.22 -1.79 -14.08
CA ASP A 11 5.47 -2.30 -14.67
C ASP A 11 6.44 -2.72 -13.55
N VAL A 12 6.55 -1.88 -12.51
CA VAL A 12 7.37 -2.18 -11.32
C VAL A 12 6.90 -3.47 -10.64
N ARG A 13 5.59 -3.63 -10.46
CA ARG A 13 5.02 -4.83 -9.85
C ARG A 13 5.29 -6.09 -10.69
N GLU A 14 5.16 -6.00 -12.01
CA GLU A 14 5.47 -7.10 -12.91
C GLU A 14 6.93 -7.54 -12.76
N TRP A 15 7.88 -6.59 -12.76
CA TRP A 15 9.30 -6.89 -12.55
C TRP A 15 9.59 -7.53 -11.19
N LEU A 16 9.01 -6.98 -10.11
CA LEU A 16 9.18 -7.51 -8.76
C LEU A 16 8.60 -8.92 -8.62
N SER A 17 7.50 -9.23 -9.31
CA SER A 17 6.86 -10.55 -9.27
C SER A 17 7.66 -11.64 -9.97
N SER A 18 8.57 -11.27 -10.88
CA SER A 18 9.46 -12.20 -11.59
C SER A 18 10.65 -12.67 -10.75
N ILE A 19 10.88 -12.09 -9.56
CA ILE A 19 11.99 -12.48 -8.68
C ILE A 19 11.69 -13.87 -8.08
N PRO A 20 12.56 -14.86 -8.30
CA PRO A 20 12.39 -16.21 -7.73
C PRO A 20 12.50 -16.21 -6.19
N PRO A 21 11.76 -17.07 -5.47
CA PRO A 21 11.80 -17.15 -4.02
C PRO A 21 13.19 -17.38 -3.41
N GLU A 22 14.05 -18.12 -4.10
CA GLU A 22 15.44 -18.37 -3.72
C GLU A 22 16.32 -17.11 -3.73
N HIS A 23 15.95 -16.10 -4.52
CA HIS A 23 16.70 -14.84 -4.61
C HIS A 23 16.26 -13.81 -3.57
N LEU A 24 15.16 -14.05 -2.85
CA LEU A 24 14.63 -13.12 -1.85
C LEU A 24 15.63 -12.79 -0.73
N ILE A 25 16.50 -13.74 -0.40
CA ILE A 25 17.55 -13.53 0.61
C ILE A 25 18.54 -12.42 0.21
N PHE A 26 18.81 -12.24 -1.09
CA PHE A 26 19.74 -11.22 -1.58
C PHE A 26 19.18 -9.80 -1.48
N ILE A 27 17.85 -9.67 -1.35
CA ILE A 27 17.15 -8.40 -1.14
C ILE A 27 16.64 -8.25 0.30
N GLY A 28 17.09 -9.10 1.22
CA GLY A 28 16.74 -9.03 2.64
C GLY A 28 15.31 -9.43 2.96
N MET A 29 14.66 -10.23 2.10
CA MET A 29 13.27 -10.68 2.30
C MET A 29 13.21 -12.16 2.68
N ASP A 30 12.29 -12.48 3.60
CA ASP A 30 11.92 -13.86 3.92
C ASP A 30 10.99 -14.46 2.85
N LYS A 31 10.99 -15.79 2.72
CA LYS A 31 10.16 -16.52 1.73
C LYS A 31 8.65 -16.39 1.96
N GLN A 32 8.22 -15.99 3.16
CA GLN A 32 6.80 -15.71 3.46
C GLN A 32 6.35 -14.35 2.88
N ASN A 33 7.29 -13.49 2.49
CA ASN A 33 7.01 -12.18 1.92
C ASN A 33 7.34 -12.16 0.43
N ARG A 34 6.62 -11.33 -0.33
CA ARG A 34 6.83 -11.19 -1.76
C ARG A 34 7.12 -9.74 -2.15
N PRO A 35 8.14 -9.47 -2.98
CA PRO A 35 8.53 -8.10 -3.33
C PRO A 35 7.39 -7.32 -4.00
N GLU A 36 6.58 -7.99 -4.83
CA GLU A 36 5.47 -7.35 -5.54
C GLU A 36 4.35 -6.84 -4.62
N TRP A 37 4.35 -7.19 -3.33
CA TRP A 37 3.35 -6.72 -2.36
C TRP A 37 3.58 -5.28 -1.91
N VAL A 38 4.76 -4.70 -2.16
CA VAL A 38 5.01 -3.27 -1.96
C VAL A 38 4.11 -2.41 -2.85
N VAL A 39 3.67 -2.95 -3.99
CA VAL A 39 2.68 -2.32 -4.87
C VAL A 39 1.29 -2.84 -4.53
N LEU A 40 0.50 -2.02 -3.83
CA LEU A 40 -0.85 -2.36 -3.39
C LEU A 40 -1.79 -2.54 -4.60
N LYS A 41 -2.51 -3.67 -4.63
CA LYS A 41 -3.66 -3.89 -5.53
C LYS A 41 -5.00 -3.73 -4.82
N VAL A 42 -5.00 -3.96 -3.51
CA VAL A 42 -6.15 -3.88 -2.64
C VAL A 42 -5.72 -3.06 -1.45
N LEU A 43 -6.46 -2.00 -1.16
CA LEU A 43 -6.25 -1.18 0.02
C LEU A 43 -7.24 -1.66 1.09
N PRO A 44 -6.78 -2.27 2.20
CA PRO A 44 -7.67 -2.68 3.27
C PRO A 44 -8.27 -1.44 3.92
N VAL A 45 -9.60 -1.43 4.05
CA VAL A 45 -10.31 -0.37 4.76
C VAL A 45 -10.37 -0.74 6.25
N PRO A 46 -9.80 0.06 7.16
CA PRO A 46 -9.82 -0.28 8.58
C PRO A 46 -11.24 -0.13 9.18
N PRO A 47 -11.58 -0.92 10.21
CA PRO A 47 -12.89 -0.90 10.85
C PRO A 47 -13.14 0.41 11.62
N ILE A 48 -14.40 0.69 11.98
CA ILE A 48 -14.81 1.93 12.68
C ILE A 48 -14.11 2.11 14.04
N THR A 49 -13.70 1.02 14.69
CA THR A 49 -12.95 1.08 15.95
C THR A 49 -11.56 1.68 15.78
N VAL A 50 -11.03 1.69 14.56
CA VAL A 50 -9.74 2.31 14.19
C VAL A 50 -9.95 3.68 13.55
N ARG A 51 -11.17 3.99 13.08
CA ARG A 51 -11.57 5.28 12.48
C ARG A 51 -12.77 5.87 13.23
N PRO A 52 -12.60 6.27 14.50
CA PRO A 52 -13.72 6.74 15.32
C PRO A 52 -14.35 8.01 14.75
N SER A 53 -15.55 8.36 15.21
CA SER A 53 -16.15 9.67 14.90
C SER A 53 -16.69 10.28 16.17
N ILE A 54 -16.53 11.58 16.35
CA ILE A 54 -17.11 12.35 17.46
C ILE A 54 -18.30 13.18 16.98
N THR A 55 -19.22 13.46 17.89
CA THR A 55 -20.27 14.47 17.69
C THR A 55 -19.96 15.64 18.62
N LEU A 56 -19.91 16.84 18.07
CA LEU A 56 -19.71 18.07 18.82
C LEU A 56 -21.01 18.50 19.51
N ASP A 57 -20.92 19.33 20.55
CA ASP A 57 -22.09 19.87 21.25
C ASP A 57 -23.02 20.69 20.31
N SER A 58 -22.46 21.21 19.21
CA SER A 58 -23.19 21.88 18.13
C SER A 58 -24.08 20.95 17.30
N GLY A 59 -23.96 19.63 17.47
CA GLY A 59 -24.64 18.61 16.66
C GLY A 59 -23.89 18.17 15.41
N ASP A 60 -22.76 18.81 15.10
CA ASP A 60 -21.91 18.46 13.96
C ASP A 60 -21.14 17.17 14.21
N ARG A 61 -20.98 16.35 13.17
CA ARG A 61 -20.17 15.14 13.20
C ARG A 61 -18.77 15.43 12.68
N SER A 62 -17.76 15.03 13.46
CA SER A 62 -16.36 15.07 13.05
C SER A 62 -15.83 13.64 12.94
N GLU A 63 -15.53 13.21 11.72
CA GLU A 63 -14.96 11.89 11.44
C GLU A 63 -13.44 11.90 11.65
N ASP A 64 -12.86 10.74 11.99
CA ASP A 64 -11.40 10.57 12.08
C ASP A 64 -10.73 10.76 10.72
N ASP A 65 -9.52 11.35 10.74
CA ASP A 65 -8.76 11.72 9.56
C ASP A 65 -8.49 10.55 8.60
N LEU A 66 -8.46 9.31 9.08
CA LEU A 66 -8.28 8.13 8.23
C LEU A 66 -9.49 7.82 7.32
N THR A 67 -10.59 8.57 7.44
CA THR A 67 -11.81 8.37 6.65
C THR A 67 -11.88 9.22 5.38
N HIS A 68 -11.16 10.35 5.33
CA HIS A 68 -11.17 11.29 4.20
C HIS A 68 -10.02 11.04 3.22
#